data_AF-A0A7J3WGS8-F1
#
_entry.id   AF-A0A7J3WGS8-F1
#
_cell.length_a   1.000
_cell.length_b   1.000
_cell.length_c   1.000
_cell.angle_alpha   90.00
_cell.angle_beta   90.00
_cell.angle_gamma   90.00
#
_symmetry.space_group_name_H-M   'P 1'
#
loop_
_entity.id
_entity.type
_entity.pdbx_description
1 polymer ?
#
loop_
_entity_poly.entity_id
_entity_poly.type
_entity_poly.pdbx_seq_one_letter_code
_entity_poly.pdbx_strand_id
1 'polypeptide(L)'
;MSTERYLASLPERVRVKIGLAPDLSPKTELSWEEVRLYGLEPAVEDAIRKGQRSVDALFRFGREFSTAVPEPAVAFLPRDVVASLASLLASRGLETFNESVVVRIGDHIFTISIEFECG
;
A
#
# COMPACT_ATOMS: atom_id res chain seq x y z
N MET A 1 3.63 -0.05 -21.93
CA MET A 1 5.02 0.32 -21.57
C MET A 1 5.62 -0.82 -20.77
N SER A 2 6.90 -1.14 -20.92
CA SER A 2 7.54 -2.14 -20.06
C SER A 2 7.77 -1.57 -18.65
N THR A 3 7.64 -2.42 -17.64
CA THR A 3 7.92 -2.09 -16.22
C THR A 3 9.28 -1.41 -16.05
N GLU A 4 10.30 -1.82 -16.81
CA GLU A 4 11.64 -1.23 -16.77
C GLU A 4 11.69 0.23 -17.23
N ARG A 5 11.01 0.57 -18.35
CA ARG A 5 10.92 1.97 -18.80
C ARG A 5 10.16 2.85 -17.82
N TYR A 6 9.19 2.26 -17.13
CA TYR A 6 8.38 2.93 -16.13
C TYR A 6 9.19 3.23 -14.87
N LEU A 7 9.93 2.25 -14.34
CA LEU A 7 10.80 2.42 -13.18
C LEU A 7 11.92 3.45 -13.39
N ALA A 8 12.45 3.55 -14.61
CA ALA A 8 13.47 4.54 -14.95
C ALA A 8 12.95 6.00 -14.92
N SER A 9 11.65 6.21 -15.08
CA SER A 9 11.02 7.54 -15.11
C SER A 9 10.65 8.11 -13.73
N LEU A 10 10.82 7.32 -12.67
CA LEU A 10 10.36 7.70 -11.33
C LEU A 10 11.30 8.72 -10.67
N PRO A 11 10.76 9.63 -9.83
CA PRO A 11 11.56 10.51 -8.97
C PRO A 11 12.43 9.71 -8.00
N GLU A 12 13.49 10.33 -7.45
CA GLU A 12 14.41 9.67 -6.52
C GLU A 12 13.71 9.10 -5.28
N ARG A 13 12.67 9.79 -4.81
CA ARG A 13 11.78 9.32 -3.75
C ARG A 13 10.38 9.17 -4.31
N VAL A 14 9.77 8.04 -3.98
CA VAL A 14 8.44 7.66 -4.44
C VAL A 14 7.52 7.54 -3.25
N ARG A 15 6.30 8.06 -3.41
CA ARG A 15 5.28 8.03 -2.37
C ARG A 15 4.55 6.70 -2.41
N VAL A 16 4.51 5.99 -1.29
CA VAL A 16 3.73 4.75 -1.12
C VAL A 16 2.65 5.00 -0.09
N LYS A 17 1.39 4.82 -0.49
CA LYS A 17 0.22 4.91 0.38
C LYS A 17 -0.16 3.54 0.91
N ILE A 18 -0.40 3.46 2.21
CA ILE A 18 -0.87 2.24 2.89
C ILE A 18 -2.18 2.59 3.60
N GLY A 19 -3.29 1.97 3.20
CA GLY A 19 -4.60 2.17 3.81
C GLY A 19 -5.10 0.88 4.45
N LEU A 20 -5.68 0.96 5.65
CA LEU A 20 -6.35 -0.19 6.25
C LEU A 20 -7.65 -0.49 5.49
N ALA A 21 -7.88 -1.74 5.12
CA ALA A 21 -9.01 -2.17 4.30
C ALA A 21 -9.54 -3.54 4.78
N PRO A 22 -10.09 -3.62 6.01
CA PRO A 22 -10.51 -4.88 6.64
C PRO A 22 -11.71 -5.54 5.95
N ASP A 23 -12.41 -4.79 5.12
CA ASP A 23 -13.58 -5.18 4.32
C ASP A 23 -13.20 -5.83 2.98
N LEU A 24 -11.93 -5.77 2.57
CA LEU A 24 -11.47 -6.31 1.28
C LEU A 24 -10.87 -7.70 1.42
N SER A 25 -10.86 -8.46 0.33
CA SER A 25 -10.16 -9.75 0.26
C SER A 25 -8.71 -9.54 -0.19
N PRO A 26 -7.71 -10.08 0.54
CA PRO A 26 -6.31 -9.93 0.17
C PRO A 26 -5.99 -10.75 -1.08
N LYS A 27 -5.19 -10.18 -1.98
CA LYS A 27 -4.66 -10.85 -3.18
C LYS A 27 -3.34 -11.59 -2.90
N THR A 28 -2.63 -11.20 -1.85
CA THR A 28 -1.38 -11.83 -1.36
C THR A 28 -1.16 -11.52 0.12
N GLU A 29 -0.17 -12.15 0.73
CA GLU A 29 0.33 -11.82 2.07
C GLU A 29 1.75 -11.26 2.00
N LEU A 30 2.08 -10.28 2.85
CA LEU A 30 3.44 -9.81 3.08
C LEU A 30 3.81 -10.11 4.53
N SER A 31 4.99 -10.69 4.75
CA SER A 31 5.48 -10.92 6.11
C SER A 31 5.95 -9.61 6.76
N TRP A 32 6.00 -9.57 8.09
CA TRP A 32 6.59 -8.43 8.80
C TRP A 32 8.08 -8.23 8.47
N GLU A 33 8.79 -9.30 8.12
CA GLU A 33 10.17 -9.22 7.66
C GLU A 33 10.27 -8.50 6.31
N GLU A 34 9.39 -8.82 5.36
CA GLU A 34 9.31 -8.12 4.07
C GLU A 34 8.93 -6.65 4.26
N VAL A 35 7.95 -6.37 5.12
CA VAL A 35 7.53 -4.99 5.46
C VAL A 35 8.69 -4.17 6.00
N ARG A 36 9.51 -4.74 6.90
CA ARG A 36 10.72 -4.09 7.43
C ARG A 36 11.79 -3.90 6.37
N LEU A 37 12.04 -4.92 5.56
CA LEU A 37 13.03 -4.90 4.49
C LEU A 37 12.79 -3.72 3.52
N TYR A 38 11.53 -3.44 3.20
CA TYR A 38 11.16 -2.33 2.32
C TYR A 38 10.93 -1.00 3.06
N GLY A 39 11.17 -0.91 4.37
CA GLY A 39 10.98 0.32 5.15
C GLY A 39 9.52 0.76 5.29
N LEU A 40 8.57 -0.18 5.19
CA LEU A 40 7.13 0.09 5.26
C LEU A 40 6.58 0.03 6.70
N GLU A 41 7.32 -0.53 7.66
CA GLU A 41 6.86 -0.78 9.04
C GLU A 41 6.22 0.46 9.69
N PRO A 42 6.85 1.66 9.71
CA PRO A 42 6.23 2.84 10.32
C PRO A 42 4.90 3.26 9.67
N ALA A 43 4.79 3.08 8.35
CA ALA A 43 3.57 3.41 7.63
C ALA A 43 2.46 2.36 7.86
N VAL A 44 2.81 1.08 8.02
CA VAL A 44 1.84 0.04 8.41
C VAL A 44 1.30 0.31 9.80
N GLU A 45 2.16 0.63 10.77
CA GLU A 45 1.74 0.99 12.13
C GLU A 45 0.84 2.23 12.15
N ASP A 46 1.18 3.28 11.39
CA ASP A 46 0.35 4.48 11.27
C ASP A 46 -1.01 4.18 10.60
N ALA A 47 -1.04 3.32 9.58
CA ALA A 47 -2.28 2.91 8.93
C ALA A 47 -3.21 2.15 9.88
N ILE A 48 -2.66 1.27 10.74
CA ILE A 48 -3.43 0.59 11.79
C ILE A 48 -4.02 1.62 12.77
N ARG A 49 -3.19 2.54 13.27
CA ARG A 49 -3.60 3.58 14.23
C ARG A 49 -4.69 4.50 13.67
N LYS A 50 -4.58 4.89 12.40
CA LYS A 50 -5.61 5.68 11.69
C LYS A 50 -6.87 4.86 11.47
N GLY A 51 -6.72 3.62 11.03
CA GLY A 51 -7.80 2.68 10.72
C GLY A 51 -8.68 2.37 11.92
N GLN A 52 -8.11 2.12 13.10
CA GLN A 52 -8.87 1.79 14.32
C GLN A 52 -9.95 2.83 14.67
N ARG A 53 -9.79 4.09 14.26
CA ARG A 53 -10.77 5.16 14.50
C ARG A 53 -11.95 5.14 13.54
N SER A 54 -11.80 4.48 12.39
CA SER A 54 -12.77 4.47 11.29
C SER A 54 -13.34 3.09 10.99
N VAL A 55 -12.76 2.01 11.52
CA VAL A 55 -13.18 0.62 11.26
C VAL A 55 -14.67 0.39 11.56
N ASP A 56 -15.17 0.89 12.69
CA ASP A 56 -16.59 0.76 13.04
C ASP A 56 -17.51 1.49 12.05
N ALA A 57 -17.09 2.68 11.60
CA ALA A 57 -17.82 3.44 10.60
C ALA A 57 -17.79 2.72 9.23
N LEU A 58 -16.63 2.17 8.85
CA LEU A 58 -16.45 1.44 7.61
C LEU A 58 -17.37 0.22 7.53
N PHE A 59 -17.46 -0.58 8.59
CA PHE A 59 -18.35 -1.74 8.60
C PHE A 59 -19.83 -1.38 8.62
N ARG A 60 -20.19 -0.24 9.22
CA ARG A 60 -21.60 0.20 9.32
C ARG A 60 -22.11 0.87 8.05
N PHE A 61 -21.27 1.69 7.42
CA PHE A 61 -21.68 2.56 6.33
C PHE A 61 -21.09 2.13 4.99
N GLY A 62 -20.04 1.31 4.98
CA GLY A 62 -19.36 0.92 3.74
C GLY A 62 -18.41 1.99 3.22
N ARG A 63 -17.76 1.70 2.10
CA ARG A 63 -16.74 2.56 1.47
C ARG A 63 -17.34 3.74 0.70
N GLU A 64 -18.64 3.71 0.43
CA GLU A 64 -19.37 4.76 -0.27
C GLU A 64 -19.45 6.07 0.54
N PHE A 65 -19.21 6.00 1.86
CA PHE A 65 -19.06 7.18 2.71
C PHE A 65 -17.57 7.45 2.92
N SER A 66 -17.06 8.50 2.28
CA SER A 66 -15.63 8.87 2.35
C SER A 66 -15.12 9.09 3.77
N THR A 67 -15.97 9.53 4.69
CA THR A 67 -15.64 9.71 6.12
C THR A 67 -15.45 8.39 6.87
N ALA A 68 -15.98 7.28 6.35
CA ALA A 68 -15.83 5.95 6.91
C ALA A 68 -14.53 5.27 6.44
N VAL A 69 -13.95 5.69 5.32
CA VAL A 69 -12.68 5.18 4.82
C VAL A 69 -11.52 5.88 5.56
N PRO A 70 -10.66 5.14 6.29
CA PRO A 70 -9.54 5.76 6.98
C PRO A 70 -8.54 6.39 6.01
N GLU A 71 -7.98 7.54 6.41
CA GLU A 71 -6.90 8.15 5.65
C GLU A 71 -5.69 7.20 5.55
N PRO A 72 -5.04 7.11 4.38
CA PRO A 72 -3.84 6.30 4.24
C PRO A 72 -2.66 6.88 5.03
N ALA A 73 -1.80 6.00 5.52
CA ALA A 73 -0.43 6.35 5.86
C ALA A 73 0.40 6.52 4.59
N VAL A 74 1.47 7.30 4.70
CA VAL A 74 2.34 7.63 3.56
C VAL A 74 3.79 7.34 3.94
N ALA A 75 4.47 6.53 3.14
CA ALA A 75 5.92 6.34 3.18
C ALA A 75 6.56 7.00 1.96
N PHE A 76 7.70 7.67 2.14
CA PHE A 76 8.52 8.17 1.04
C PHE A 76 9.76 7.28 0.93
N LEU A 77 9.78 6.41 -0.06
CA LEU A 77 10.82 5.39 -0.21
C LEU A 77 11.74 5.73 -1.38
N PRO A 78 13.02 5.34 -1.30
CA PRO A 78 13.92 5.38 -2.46
C PRO A 78 13.34 4.61 -3.65
N ARG A 79 13.56 5.13 -4.86
CA ARG A 79 13.06 4.54 -6.11
C ARG A 79 13.43 3.07 -6.30
N ASP A 80 14.67 2.70 -5.98
CA ASP A 80 15.20 1.34 -6.08
C ASP A 80 14.51 0.37 -5.10
N VAL A 81 14.18 0.85 -3.90
CA VAL A 81 13.37 0.10 -2.92
C VAL A 81 11.96 -0.13 -3.48
N VAL A 82 11.35 0.90 -4.06
CA VAL A 82 10.02 0.77 -4.69
C VAL A 82 10.04 -0.15 -5.92
N ALA A 83 11.09 -0.08 -6.74
CA ALA A 83 11.28 -0.99 -7.86
C ALA A 83 11.38 -2.45 -7.43
N SER A 84 12.10 -2.70 -6.34
CA SER A 84 12.27 -4.03 -5.76
C SER A 84 10.96 -4.54 -5.16
N LEU A 85 10.21 -3.70 -4.45
CA LEU A 85 8.88 -4.02 -3.93
C LEU A 85 7.89 -4.33 -5.07
N ALA A 86 7.88 -3.52 -6.12
CA ALA A 86 7.01 -3.73 -7.28
C ALA A 86 7.35 -5.03 -8.00
N SER A 87 8.64 -5.38 -8.09
CA SER A 87 9.09 -6.65 -8.68
C SER A 87 8.68 -7.86 -7.84
N LEU A 88 8.77 -7.76 -6.51
CA LEU A 88 8.25 -8.79 -5.61
C LEU A 88 6.74 -9.00 -5.82
N LEU A 89 5.95 -7.92 -5.84
CA LEU A 89 4.51 -8.00 -6.04
C LEU A 89 4.15 -8.51 -7.46
N ALA A 90 4.90 -8.11 -8.48
CA ALA A 90 4.75 -8.62 -9.84
C ALA A 90 5.06 -10.13 -9.93
N SER A 91 6.07 -10.63 -9.21
CA SER A 91 6.37 -12.07 -9.12
C SER A 91 5.23 -12.89 -8.53
N ARG A 92 4.31 -12.23 -7.80
CA ARG A 92 3.10 -12.81 -7.22
C ARG A 92 1.85 -12.57 -8.08
N GLY A 93 2.05 -12.10 -9.31
CA GLY A 93 0.98 -11.82 -10.28
C GLY A 93 0.23 -10.51 -10.03
N LEU A 94 0.82 -9.57 -9.28
CA LEU A 94 0.17 -8.31 -8.89
C LEU A 94 0.83 -7.12 -9.58
N GLU A 95 0.04 -6.35 -10.32
CA GLU A 95 0.50 -5.11 -10.94
C GLU A 95 0.23 -3.91 -10.03
N THR A 96 1.28 -3.31 -9.48
CA THR A 96 1.20 -2.16 -8.55
C THR A 96 1.10 -0.80 -9.23
N PHE A 97 1.19 -0.76 -10.56
CA PHE A 97 1.35 0.48 -11.34
C PHE A 97 0.03 1.08 -11.84
N ASN A 98 -1.02 0.26 -11.90
CA ASN A 98 -2.34 0.67 -12.39
C ASN A 98 -3.40 0.71 -11.28
N GLU A 99 -3.22 -0.07 -10.22
CA GLU A 99 -4.23 -0.27 -9.17
C GLU A 99 -3.58 -0.44 -7.80
N SER A 100 -4.36 -0.14 -6.76
CA SER A 100 -4.02 -0.49 -5.39
C SER A 100 -4.01 -2.02 -5.22
N VAL A 101 -2.96 -2.53 -4.61
CA VAL A 101 -2.84 -3.96 -4.29
C VAL A 101 -3.38 -4.22 -2.88
N VAL A 102 -4.27 -5.19 -2.74
CA VAL A 102 -4.79 -5.60 -1.42
C VAL A 102 -3.90 -6.70 -0.86
N VAL A 103 -3.28 -6.46 0.29
CA VAL A 103 -2.34 -7.38 0.94
C VAL A 103 -2.78 -7.67 2.37
N ARG A 104 -2.50 -8.88 2.85
CA ARG A 104 -2.55 -9.20 4.28
C ARG A 104 -1.17 -9.01 4.90
N ILE A 105 -1.10 -8.32 6.05
CA ILE A 105 0.11 -8.20 6.87
C ILE A 105 -0.29 -8.53 8.31
N GLY A 106 0.19 -9.66 8.82
CA GLY A 106 -0.31 -10.23 10.08
C GLY A 106 -1.83 -10.44 10.02
N ASP A 107 -2.55 -9.96 11.03
CA ASP A 107 -4.01 -10.11 11.15
C ASP A 107 -4.80 -9.00 10.44
N HIS A 108 -4.12 -8.11 9.71
CA HIS A 108 -4.73 -6.93 9.10
C HIS A 108 -4.64 -6.97 7.58
N ILE A 109 -5.63 -6.35 6.93
CA ILE A 109 -5.73 -6.25 5.47
C ILE A 109 -5.54 -4.79 5.07
N PHE A 110 -4.69 -4.55 4.08
CA PHE A 110 -4.29 -3.23 3.64
C PHE A 110 -4.39 -3.08 2.12
N THR A 111 -4.60 -1.86 1.66
CA THR A 111 -4.31 -1.44 0.29
C THR A 111 -2.95 -0.78 0.24
N ILE A 112 -2.10 -1.18 -0.70
CA ILE A 112 -0.84 -0.51 -1.04
C ILE A 112 -0.99 0.14 -2.41
N SER A 113 -0.72 1.43 -2.51
CA SER A 113 -0.73 2.18 -3.77
C SER A 113 0.59 2.93 -3.91
N ILE A 114 1.20 2.87 -5.09
CA ILE A 114 2.43 3.60 -5.38
C ILE A 114 2.04 4.85 -6.16
N GLU A 115 2.24 6.03 -5.57
CA GLU A 115 2.01 7.31 -6.21
C GLU A 115 3.34 7.92 -6.66
N PHE A 116 3.38 8.25 -7.93
CA PHE A 116 4.48 8.97 -8.53
C PHE A 116 4.02 10.42 -8.63
N GLU A 117 4.64 11.31 -7.85
CA GLU A 117 4.34 12.73 -7.94
C GLU A 117 4.60 13.21 -9.39
N CYS A 118 3.54 13.59 -10.09
CA CYS A 118 3.60 14.65 -11.09
C CYS A 118 3.20 15.94 -10.36
N GLY A 119 4.18 16.67 -9.83
CA GLY A 119 3.97 17.92 -9.11
C GLY A 119 5.27 18.50 -8.61
#